data_AF-A0A845MSL6-F1
#
_entry.id   AF-A0A845MSL6-F1
#
_cell.length_a   1.000
_cell.length_b   1.000
_cell.length_c   1.000
_cell.angle_alpha   90.00
_cell.angle_beta   90.00
_cell.angle_gamma   90.00
#
_symmetry.space_group_name_H-M   'P 1'
#
loop_
_entity.id
_entity.type
_entity.pdbx_description
1 polymer ?
#
loop_
_entity_poly.entity_id
_entity_poly.type
_entity_poly.pdbx_seq_one_letter_code
_entity_poly.pdbx_strand_id
1 'polypeptide(L)'
;MALNDLYNNFRAEFPEITRLTDLVHIQEWDSVDPEMAFSWFESLARVINQEMSKGVSVKPYIPVFEFLRKGFMLGNDDEKKCIDVSFVENLFWDVDKEKRASYWRVFPDVLKGLYVSFHGREPA
;
A
#
# COMPACT_ATOMS: atom_id res chain seq x y z
N MET A 1 -4.55 15.97 12.96
CA MET A 1 -4.23 14.77 13.78
C MET A 1 -5.31 13.74 13.55
N ALA A 2 -5.07 12.78 12.66
CA ALA A 2 -5.96 11.62 12.45
C ALA A 2 -5.27 10.44 11.73
N LEU A 3 -4.14 10.67 11.04
CA LEU A 3 -3.37 9.64 10.32
C LEU A 3 -2.08 9.20 11.00
N ASN A 4 -1.69 9.87 12.08
CA ASN A 4 -0.43 9.59 12.78
C ASN A 4 -0.42 8.16 13.32
N ASP A 5 -1.55 7.60 13.73
CA ASP A 5 -1.61 6.27 14.31
C ASP A 5 -1.39 5.20 13.24
N LEU A 6 -2.12 5.23 12.11
CA LEU A 6 -1.85 4.35 10.98
C LEU A 6 -0.39 4.43 10.51
N TYR A 7 0.13 5.64 10.30
CA TYR A 7 1.49 5.87 9.82
C TYR A 7 2.55 5.35 10.81
N ASN A 8 2.47 5.74 12.09
CA ASN A 8 3.48 5.36 13.08
C ASN A 8 3.41 3.86 13.41
N ASN A 9 2.20 3.28 13.52
CA ASN A 9 2.03 1.86 13.79
C ASN A 9 2.57 1.01 12.63
N PHE A 10 2.31 1.42 11.38
CA PHE A 10 2.85 0.74 10.21
C PHE A 10 4.38 0.71 10.26
N ARG A 11 5.00 1.86 10.54
CA ARG A 11 6.46 2.01 10.56
C ARG A 11 7.11 1.20 11.67
N ALA A 12 6.45 1.11 12.83
CA ALA A 12 6.91 0.29 13.94
C ALA A 12 6.81 -1.22 13.64
N GLU A 13 5.74 -1.65 12.97
CA GLU A 13 5.49 -3.07 12.68
C GLU A 13 6.29 -3.59 11.47
N PHE A 14 6.54 -2.74 10.47
CA PHE A 14 7.22 -3.13 9.22
C PHE A 14 8.45 -2.27 8.92
N PRO A 15 9.51 -2.32 9.74
CA PRO A 15 10.69 -1.44 9.59
C PRO A 15 11.44 -1.65 8.27
N GLU A 16 11.46 -2.87 7.72
CA GLU A 16 12.18 -3.17 6.49
C GLU A 16 11.57 -2.49 5.26
N ILE A 17 10.27 -2.70 5.01
CA ILE A 17 9.56 -2.06 3.90
C ILE A 17 9.39 -0.56 4.11
N THR A 18 9.34 -0.11 5.38
CA THR A 18 9.37 1.32 5.72
C THR A 18 10.64 1.97 5.20
N ARG A 19 11.81 1.36 5.42
CA ARG A 19 13.08 1.89 4.91
C ARG A 19 13.11 1.97 3.38
N LEU A 20 12.55 0.98 2.69
CA LEU A 20 12.46 1.01 1.22
C LEU A 20 11.49 2.10 0.74
N THR A 21 10.38 2.26 1.45
CA THR A 21 9.37 3.29 1.16
C THR A 21 9.94 4.68 1.36
N ASP A 22 10.69 4.91 2.45
CA ASP A 22 11.36 6.19 2.71
C ASP A 22 12.33 6.55 1.58
N LEU A 23 13.10 5.59 1.07
CA LEU A 23 14.01 5.84 -0.06
C LEU A 23 13.28 6.27 -1.33
N VAL A 24 12.18 5.61 -1.68
CA VAL A 24 11.36 5.98 -2.84
C VAL A 24 10.63 7.31 -2.60
N HIS A 25 10.13 7.53 -1.39
CA HIS A 25 9.40 8.74 -1.03
C HIS A 25 10.30 9.98 -1.08
N ILE A 26 11.51 9.91 -0.53
CA ILE A 26 12.48 11.01 -0.56
C ILE A 26 12.87 11.39 -2.00
N GLN A 27 12.95 10.41 -2.91
CA GLN A 27 13.28 10.70 -4.32
C GLN A 27 12.22 11.56 -5.03
N GLU A 28 10.98 11.56 -4.54
CA GLU A 28 9.87 12.31 -5.14
C GLU A 28 9.48 13.55 -4.34
N TRP A 29 9.61 13.51 -3.02
CA TRP A 29 9.08 14.50 -2.10
C TRP A 29 10.15 15.20 -1.25
N ASP A 30 11.44 14.89 -1.48
CA ASP A 30 12.63 15.45 -0.81
C ASP A 30 12.69 15.31 0.73
N SER A 31 11.68 14.71 1.37
CA SER A 31 11.61 14.58 2.82
C SER A 31 10.67 13.45 3.25
N VAL A 32 10.73 13.06 4.53
CA VAL A 32 9.79 12.14 5.18
C VAL A 32 9.15 12.88 6.35
N ASP A 33 7.88 13.22 6.22
CA ASP A 33 7.10 13.93 7.23
C ASP A 33 5.78 13.19 7.48
N PRO A 34 5.38 12.92 8.74
CA PRO A 34 4.05 12.39 9.05
C PRO A 34 2.88 13.17 8.43
N GLU A 35 3.02 14.47 8.18
CA GLU A 35 2.01 15.27 7.48
C GLU A 35 1.81 14.84 6.02
N MET A 36 2.78 14.13 5.44
CA MET A 36 2.74 13.55 4.10
C MET A 36 2.30 12.08 4.08
N ALA A 37 1.59 11.61 5.12
CA ALA A 37 1.18 10.20 5.22
C ALA A 37 0.47 9.66 3.96
N PHE A 38 -0.41 10.45 3.32
CA PHE A 38 -1.04 10.07 2.05
C PHE A 38 0.00 9.78 0.97
N SER A 39 0.89 10.74 0.68
CA SER A 39 1.96 10.58 -0.31
C SER A 39 2.94 9.45 0.06
N TRP A 40 3.13 9.19 1.36
CA TRP A 40 3.95 8.09 1.82
C TRP A 40 3.31 6.72 1.54
N PHE A 41 2.00 6.57 1.77
CA PHE A 41 1.28 5.33 1.43
C PHE A 41 1.15 5.10 -0.09
N GLU A 42 1.13 6.16 -0.89
CA GLU A 42 1.31 6.06 -2.34
C GLU A 42 2.70 5.52 -2.70
N SER A 43 3.74 6.04 -2.04
CA SER A 43 5.11 5.56 -2.22
C SER A 43 5.26 4.10 -1.80
N LEU A 44 4.53 3.66 -0.76
CA LEU A 44 4.47 2.25 -0.34
C LEU A 44 3.90 1.37 -1.46
N ALA A 45 2.77 1.79 -2.07
CA ALA A 45 2.20 1.06 -3.20
C ALA A 45 3.21 0.95 -4.36
N ARG A 46 3.94 2.02 -4.65
CA ARG A 46 5.00 2.04 -5.67
C ARG A 46 6.14 1.07 -5.34
N VAL A 47 6.60 1.00 -4.09
CA VAL A 47 7.61 0.01 -3.67
C VAL A 47 7.12 -1.41 -3.89
N ILE A 48 5.89 -1.72 -3.49
CA ILE A 48 5.35 -3.07 -3.68
C ILE A 48 5.20 -3.37 -5.17
N ASN A 49 4.80 -2.41 -6.01
CA ASN A 49 4.76 -2.59 -7.47
C ASN A 49 6.14 -2.89 -8.06
N GLN A 50 7.19 -2.20 -7.60
CA GLN A 50 8.56 -2.48 -8.05
C GLN A 50 9.01 -3.90 -7.66
N GLU A 51 8.70 -4.34 -6.44
CA GLU A 51 9.03 -5.68 -5.96
C GLU A 51 8.24 -6.76 -6.71
N MET A 52 6.95 -6.51 -6.97
CA MET A 52 6.13 -7.34 -7.86
C MET A 52 6.78 -7.47 -9.25
N SER A 53 7.18 -6.35 -9.85
CA SER A 53 7.79 -6.31 -11.19
C SER A 53 9.13 -7.04 -11.27
N LYS A 54 9.88 -7.10 -10.16
CA LYS A 54 11.11 -7.90 -10.02
C LYS A 54 10.83 -9.40 -9.80
N GLY A 55 9.57 -9.81 -9.66
CA GLY A 55 9.18 -11.20 -9.40
C GLY A 55 9.43 -11.64 -7.96
N VAL A 56 9.46 -10.70 -7.01
CA VAL A 56 9.59 -11.01 -5.58
C VAL A 56 8.35 -11.79 -5.12
N SER A 57 8.57 -12.75 -4.23
CA SER A 57 7.49 -13.55 -3.64
C SER A 57 6.54 -12.65 -2.84
N VAL A 58 5.23 -12.87 -2.96
CA VAL A 58 4.23 -12.12 -2.18
C VAL A 58 4.29 -12.39 -0.66
N LYS A 59 4.88 -13.50 -0.23
CA LYS A 59 4.84 -13.96 1.18
C LYS A 59 5.17 -12.87 2.22
N PRO A 60 6.21 -12.02 2.06
CA PRO A 60 6.54 -10.97 3.02
C PRO A 60 5.49 -9.85 3.09
N TYR A 61 4.66 -9.67 2.06
CA TYR A 61 3.67 -8.60 1.97
C TYR A 61 2.28 -9.01 2.46
N ILE A 62 2.05 -10.30 2.75
CA ILE A 62 0.77 -10.76 3.32
C ILE A 62 0.46 -10.05 4.65
N PRO A 63 1.40 -9.95 5.62
CA PRO A 63 1.16 -9.19 6.86
C PRO A 63 0.88 -7.71 6.62
N VAL A 64 1.56 -7.09 5.64
CA VAL A 64 1.35 -5.70 5.24
C VAL A 64 -0.08 -5.49 4.75
N PHE A 65 -0.57 -6.38 3.87
CA PHE A 65 -1.95 -6.30 3.39
C PHE A 65 -2.97 -6.54 4.49
N GLU A 66 -2.71 -7.46 5.42
CA GLU A 66 -3.60 -7.68 6.57
C GLU A 66 -3.62 -6.48 7.52
N PHE A 67 -2.49 -5.80 7.72
CA PHE A 67 -2.45 -4.55 8.50
C PHE A 67 -3.33 -3.48 7.86
N LEU A 68 -3.19 -3.25 6.55
CA LEU A 68 -4.00 -2.27 5.82
C LEU A 68 -5.48 -2.68 5.81
N ARG A 69 -5.80 -3.97 5.73
CA ARG A 69 -7.17 -4.47 5.87
C ARG A 69 -7.76 -4.08 7.22
N LYS A 70 -7.03 -4.31 8.32
CA LYS A 70 -7.49 -3.95 9.67
C LYS A 70 -7.64 -2.44 9.82
N GLY A 71 -6.67 -1.67 9.31
CA GLY A 71 -6.73 -0.21 9.27
C GLY A 71 -7.98 0.29 8.53
N PHE A 72 -8.31 -0.30 7.39
CA PHE A 72 -9.52 0.07 6.65
C PHE A 72 -10.81 -0.32 7.37
N MET A 73 -10.85 -1.48 8.03
CA MET A 73 -12.06 -1.95 8.72
C MET A 73 -12.35 -1.20 10.02
N LEU A 74 -11.30 -0.81 10.76
CA LEU A 74 -11.41 -0.30 12.14
C LEU A 74 -10.98 1.16 12.29
N GLY A 75 -10.27 1.71 11.32
CA GLY A 75 -9.74 3.07 11.36
C GLY A 75 -10.80 4.15 11.26
N ASN A 76 -10.37 5.39 11.47
CA ASN A 76 -11.20 6.56 11.23
C ASN A 76 -11.32 6.87 9.73
N ASP A 77 -12.12 7.89 9.37
CA ASP A 77 -12.39 8.22 7.98
C ASP A 77 -11.14 8.65 7.20
N ASP A 78 -10.19 9.34 7.85
CA ASP A 78 -8.93 9.76 7.20
C ASP A 78 -8.01 8.57 6.93
N GLU A 79 -7.92 7.62 7.88
CA GLU A 79 -7.15 6.39 7.71
C GLU A 79 -7.73 5.51 6.60
N LYS A 80 -9.06 5.34 6.59
CA LYS A 80 -9.76 4.62 5.52
C LYS A 80 -9.52 5.26 4.16
N LYS A 81 -9.68 6.58 4.10
CA LYS A 81 -9.46 7.34 2.86
C LYS A 81 -8.02 7.20 2.38
N CYS A 82 -7.03 7.29 3.26
CA CYS A 82 -5.63 7.11 2.91
C CYS A 82 -5.34 5.71 2.34
N ILE A 83 -5.86 4.66 2.97
CA ILE A 83 -5.69 3.30 2.47
C ILE A 83 -6.33 3.14 1.10
N ASP A 84 -7.54 3.68 0.90
CA ASP A 84 -8.25 3.63 -0.37
C ASP A 84 -7.48 4.40 -1.47
N VAL A 85 -7.39 5.73 -1.33
CA VAL A 85 -6.96 6.61 -2.42
C VAL A 85 -5.46 6.65 -2.62
N SER A 86 -4.65 6.46 -1.56
CA SER A 86 -3.20 6.51 -1.68
C SER A 86 -2.61 5.14 -1.92
N PHE A 87 -3.08 4.11 -1.21
CA PHE A 87 -2.50 2.78 -1.36
C PHE A 87 -3.22 1.92 -2.40
N VAL A 88 -4.52 1.68 -2.25
CA VAL A 88 -5.26 0.71 -3.08
C VAL A 88 -5.34 1.17 -4.53
N GLU A 89 -5.71 2.43 -4.79
CA GLU A 89 -5.81 2.97 -6.15
C GLU A 89 -4.48 2.89 -6.92
N ASN A 90 -3.35 2.97 -6.23
CA ASN A 90 -2.01 3.01 -6.83
C ASN A 90 -1.30 1.64 -6.89
N LEU A 91 -1.82 0.62 -6.21
CA LEU A 91 -1.27 -0.74 -6.24
C LEU A 91 -1.51 -1.40 -7.61
N PHE A 92 -0.63 -2.29 -8.05
CA PHE A 92 -0.67 -3.00 -9.34
C PHE A 92 -0.45 -2.16 -10.60
N TRP A 93 -0.14 -0.87 -10.44
CA TRP A 93 0.19 0.02 -11.56
C TRP A 93 1.51 -0.37 -12.21
N ASP A 94 1.52 -0.44 -13.54
CA ASP A 94 2.71 -0.77 -14.36
C ASP A 94 3.41 -2.10 -13.97
N VAL A 95 2.61 -3.10 -13.61
CA VAL A 95 3.07 -4.47 -13.31
C VAL A 95 2.51 -5.45 -14.34
N ASP A 96 3.37 -6.33 -14.88
CA ASP A 96 2.97 -7.41 -15.79
C ASP A 96 1.86 -8.28 -15.18
N LYS A 97 0.93 -8.73 -16.03
CA LYS A 97 -0.27 -9.47 -15.61
C LYS A 97 0.08 -10.75 -14.84
N GLU A 98 1.08 -11.51 -15.28
CA GLU A 98 1.46 -12.76 -14.61
C GLU A 98 2.02 -12.50 -13.21
N LYS A 99 2.74 -11.38 -13.01
CA LYS A 99 3.38 -11.04 -11.75
C LYS A 99 2.36 -10.59 -10.71
N ARG A 100 1.41 -9.74 -11.12
CA ARG A 100 0.34 -9.25 -10.22
C ARG A 100 -0.66 -10.32 -9.80
N ALA A 101 -0.85 -11.39 -10.58
CA ALA A 101 -1.81 -12.45 -10.27
C ALA A 101 -1.57 -13.12 -8.90
N SER A 102 -0.30 -13.34 -8.53
CA SER A 102 0.05 -13.95 -7.24
C SER A 102 -0.26 -13.03 -6.06
N TYR A 103 -0.06 -11.72 -6.24
CA TYR A 103 -0.37 -10.70 -5.25
C TYR A 103 -1.87 -10.46 -5.12
N TRP A 104 -2.58 -10.37 -6.25
CA TRP A 104 -4.03 -10.24 -6.28
C TRP A 104 -4.72 -11.38 -5.53
N ARG A 105 -4.25 -12.63 -5.70
CA ARG A 105 -4.86 -13.80 -5.06
C ARG A 105 -4.90 -13.69 -3.53
N VAL A 106 -3.85 -13.15 -2.92
CA VAL A 106 -3.75 -13.00 -1.46
C VAL A 106 -4.18 -11.62 -0.96
N PHE A 107 -4.51 -10.70 -1.86
CA PHE A 107 -4.98 -9.37 -1.50
C PHE A 107 -6.35 -9.47 -0.81
N PRO A 108 -6.59 -8.75 0.30
CA PRO A 108 -7.84 -8.83 1.04
C PRO A 108 -9.06 -8.45 0.21
N ASP A 109 -10.14 -9.23 0.32
CA ASP A 109 -11.33 -9.05 -0.54
C ASP A 109 -12.00 -7.68 -0.38
N VAL A 110 -11.99 -7.11 0.84
CA VAL A 110 -12.51 -5.74 1.06
C VAL A 110 -11.69 -4.70 0.28
N LEU A 111 -10.36 -4.85 0.22
CA LEU A 111 -9.48 -3.95 -0.51
C LEU A 111 -9.52 -4.22 -2.03
N LYS A 112 -9.74 -5.47 -2.45
CA LYS A 112 -10.07 -5.79 -3.85
C LYS A 112 -11.33 -5.07 -4.30
N GLY A 113 -12.36 -5.02 -3.44
CA GLY A 113 -13.60 -4.31 -3.71
C GLY A 113 -13.37 -2.82 -3.99
N LEU A 114 -12.52 -2.17 -3.19
CA LEU A 114 -12.11 -0.78 -3.41
C LEU A 114 -11.40 -0.62 -4.76
N TYR A 115 -10.39 -1.46 -5.03
CA TYR A 115 -9.65 -1.44 -6.29
C TYR A 115 -10.59 -1.54 -7.51
N VAL A 116 -11.47 -2.54 -7.52
CA VAL A 116 -12.41 -2.76 -8.63
C VAL A 116 -13.43 -1.62 -8.74
N SER A 117 -13.86 -1.04 -7.62
CA SER A 117 -14.79 0.10 -7.63
C SER A 117 -14.17 1.33 -8.29
N PHE A 118 -12.87 1.57 -8.07
CA PHE A 118 -12.15 2.69 -8.69
C PHE A 118 -11.74 2.40 -10.15
N HIS A 119 -11.09 1.25 -10.40
CA HIS A 119 -10.51 0.90 -11.71
C HIS A 119 -11.51 0.27 -12.69
N GLY A 120 -12.68 -0.18 -12.21
CA GLY A 120 -13.72 -0.85 -12.99
C GLY A 120 -13.39 -2.29 -13.42
N ARG A 121 -12.23 -2.82 -13.04
CA ARG A 121 -11.77 -4.19 -13.37
C ARG A 121 -10.74 -4.70 -12.39
N GLU A 122 -10.56 -6.01 -12.36
CA GLU A 122 -9.45 -6.64 -11.65
C GLU A 122 -8.11 -6.32 -12.36
N PRO A 123 -7.00 -6.32 -11.61
CA PRO A 123 -5.70 -6.27 -12.24
C PRO A 123 -5.41 -7.61 -12.93
N ALA A 124 -5.67 -8.76 -12.31
CA ALA A 124 -5.27 -10.05 -12.90
C ALA A 124 -6.13 -10.55 -14.07
#